data_AF-A0A5C5ZDL9-F1
#
_entry.id   AF-A0A5C5ZDL9-F1
#
_cell.length_a   1.000
_cell.length_b   1.000
_cell.length_c   1.000
_cell.angle_alpha   90.00
_cell.angle_beta   90.00
_cell.angle_gamma   90.00
#
_symmetry.space_group_name_H-M   'P 1'
#
loop_
_entity.id
_entity.type
_entity.pdbx_description
1 polymer ?
#
loop_
_entity_poly.entity_id
_entity_poly.type
_entity_poly.pdbx_seq_one_letter_code
_entity_poly.pdbx_strand_id
1 'polypeptide(L)'
;MTDRPPVSKVLDSTQSLLELQGLWEHAWQWFATCMKTQGWPELTTSIGAPASEADLSVLSRHSLHNIPQTFLEACCSYSSAVTFHLPWPPEGSPAVLKYDHRPDHISNAEIGGKMMVWSLQHSIEHLDGYLDYCDANLGATPSLDPIFANTVPVIAIDNGDYVALNLDDGCVYYMSKFHDPSMTCKRLGYDFWDYIGRISMLGCPVPTCFPDSGFYDSENQVIALDSTASNDWINWLETYTG
;
A
#
# COMPACT_ATOMS: atom_id res chain seq x y z
N MET A 1 14.18 16.72 -12.47
CA MET A 1 13.10 16.18 -11.64
C MET A 1 12.53 15.03 -12.44
N THR A 2 12.35 13.85 -11.85
CA THR A 2 11.70 12.73 -12.53
C THR A 2 10.21 13.01 -12.52
N ASP A 3 9.55 13.04 -13.67
CA ASP A 3 8.13 13.36 -13.74
C ASP A 3 7.28 12.18 -13.26
N ARG A 4 6.14 12.45 -12.63
CA ARG A 4 5.19 11.40 -12.25
C ARG A 4 4.65 10.69 -13.50
N PRO A 5 4.57 9.35 -13.54
CA PRO A 5 3.95 8.67 -14.68
C PRO A 5 2.45 9.04 -14.80
N PRO A 6 1.86 9.02 -16.00
CA PRO A 6 0.43 9.31 -16.16
C PRO A 6 -0.44 8.23 -15.51
N VAL A 7 -1.39 8.63 -14.65
CA VAL A 7 -2.37 7.72 -14.00
C VAL A 7 -3.06 6.81 -15.01
N SER A 8 -3.47 7.38 -16.16
CA SER A 8 -4.15 6.64 -17.22
C SER A 8 -3.32 5.51 -17.83
N LYS A 9 -1.99 5.56 -17.71
CA LYS A 9 -1.13 4.44 -18.10
C LYS A 9 -1.02 3.42 -16.99
N VAL A 10 -0.84 3.84 -15.74
CA VAL A 10 -0.62 2.91 -14.61
C VAL A 10 -1.85 2.05 -14.31
N LEU A 11 -3.05 2.57 -14.58
CA LEU A 11 -4.32 1.85 -14.36
C LEU A 11 -4.92 1.24 -15.64
N ASP A 12 -4.17 1.18 -16.73
CA ASP A 12 -4.65 0.57 -17.98
C ASP A 12 -4.53 -0.95 -17.90
N SER A 13 -5.68 -1.63 -17.75
CA SER A 13 -5.76 -3.09 -17.67
C SER A 13 -5.34 -3.83 -18.94
N THR A 14 -5.08 -3.12 -20.04
CA THR A 14 -4.56 -3.70 -21.28
C THR A 14 -3.04 -3.79 -21.32
N GLN A 15 -2.34 -3.17 -20.36
CA GLN A 15 -0.89 -3.21 -20.30
C GLN A 15 -0.36 -4.59 -19.96
N SER A 16 0.77 -4.93 -20.56
CA SER A 16 1.54 -6.07 -20.15
C SER A 16 2.17 -5.84 -18.77
N LEU A 17 2.43 -6.93 -18.04
CA LEU A 17 3.14 -6.88 -16.76
C LEU A 17 4.48 -6.13 -16.88
N LEU A 18 5.22 -6.31 -17.97
CA LEU A 18 6.50 -5.62 -18.19
C LEU A 18 6.34 -4.10 -18.28
N GLU A 19 5.26 -3.62 -18.92
CA GLU A 19 4.95 -2.19 -19.00
C GLU A 19 4.56 -1.63 -17.63
N LEU A 20 3.72 -2.36 -16.88
CA LEU A 20 3.32 -2.00 -15.52
C LEU A 20 4.53 -1.91 -14.58
N GLN A 21 5.46 -2.88 -14.65
CA GLN A 21 6.69 -2.86 -13.86
C GLN A 21 7.52 -1.59 -14.11
N GLY A 22 7.73 -1.23 -15.38
CA GLY A 22 8.45 -0.01 -15.74
C GLY A 22 7.77 1.26 -15.22
N LEU A 23 6.42 1.28 -15.21
CA LEU A 23 5.66 2.39 -14.65
C LEU A 23 5.73 2.46 -13.12
N TRP A 24 5.66 1.31 -12.44
CA TRP A 24 5.82 1.25 -10.99
C TRP A 24 7.21 1.73 -10.56
N GLU A 25 8.27 1.22 -11.20
CA GLU A 25 9.64 1.68 -10.95
C GLU A 25 9.80 3.19 -11.17
N HIS A 26 9.20 3.71 -12.24
CA HIS A 26 9.20 5.15 -12.50
C HIS A 26 8.48 5.94 -11.39
N ALA A 27 7.32 5.46 -10.92
CA ALA A 27 6.60 6.05 -9.80
C ALA A 27 7.42 6.00 -8.49
N TRP A 28 8.09 4.88 -8.19
CA TRP A 28 8.96 4.75 -7.02
C TRP A 28 10.12 5.75 -7.06
N GLN A 29 10.72 5.95 -8.23
CA GLN A 29 11.80 6.92 -8.43
C GLN A 29 11.31 8.37 -8.31
N TRP A 30 10.12 8.67 -8.86
CA TRP A 30 9.47 9.97 -8.69
C TRP A 30 9.24 10.28 -7.20
N PHE A 31 8.60 9.37 -6.46
CA PHE A 31 8.37 9.54 -5.02
C PHE A 31 9.68 9.72 -4.23
N ALA A 32 10.68 8.87 -4.48
CA ALA A 32 11.99 8.98 -3.85
C ALA A 32 12.67 10.34 -4.14
N THR A 33 12.49 10.88 -5.35
CA THR A 33 13.00 12.20 -5.73
C THR A 33 12.28 13.31 -4.98
N CYS A 34 10.95 13.28 -4.95
CA CYS A 34 10.12 14.23 -4.19
C CYS A 34 10.54 14.27 -2.72
N MET A 35 10.61 13.12 -2.04
CA MET A 35 10.96 13.05 -0.62
C MET A 35 12.38 13.58 -0.33
N LYS A 36 13.35 13.30 -1.19
CA LYS A 36 14.69 13.87 -1.07
C LYS A 36 14.67 15.39 -1.17
N THR A 37 13.86 15.94 -2.09
CA THR A 37 13.64 17.38 -2.22
C THR A 37 12.87 17.97 -1.04
N GLN A 38 11.97 17.20 -0.42
CA GLN A 38 11.28 17.58 0.81
C GLN A 38 12.17 17.52 2.05
N GLY A 39 13.43 17.09 1.93
CA GLY A 39 14.41 17.12 3.02
C GLY A 39 14.71 15.76 3.65
N TRP A 40 14.34 14.65 3.01
CA TRP A 40 14.76 13.29 3.37
C TRP A 40 15.88 12.78 2.45
N PRO A 41 17.12 13.31 2.54
CA PRO A 41 18.21 12.88 1.66
C PRO A 41 18.60 11.42 1.86
N GLU A 42 18.37 10.89 3.06
CA GLU A 42 18.69 9.51 3.47
C GLU A 42 17.59 8.50 3.10
N LEU A 43 16.52 8.93 2.42
CA LEU A 43 15.51 8.00 1.91
C LEU A 43 16.18 6.92 1.05
N THR A 44 15.89 5.67 1.39
CA THR A 44 16.29 4.50 0.60
C THR A 44 15.05 3.73 0.15
N THR A 45 15.10 3.23 -1.08
CA THR A 45 14.09 2.34 -1.65
C THR A 45 14.72 0.98 -1.84
N SER A 46 14.04 -0.06 -1.40
CA SER A 46 14.44 -1.45 -1.59
C SER A 46 13.37 -2.18 -2.39
N ILE A 47 13.78 -2.75 -3.52
CA ILE A 47 12.97 -3.65 -4.34
C ILE A 47 13.64 -5.01 -4.21
N GLY A 48 12.96 -5.95 -3.55
CA GLY A 48 13.46 -7.30 -3.30
C GLY A 48 13.58 -8.10 -4.60
N ALA A 49 14.42 -9.13 -4.59
CA ALA A 49 14.43 -10.10 -5.69
C ALA A 49 13.05 -10.77 -5.82
N PRO A 50 12.63 -11.18 -7.02
CA PRO A 50 11.41 -11.95 -7.18
C PRO A 50 11.43 -13.23 -6.32
N ALA A 51 10.27 -13.57 -5.77
CA ALA A 51 10.06 -14.75 -4.94
C ALA A 51 10.14 -16.03 -5.78
N SER A 52 10.68 -17.09 -5.18
CA SER A 52 10.62 -18.43 -5.74
C SER A 52 9.27 -19.10 -5.47
N GLU A 53 8.94 -20.15 -6.22
CA GLU A 53 7.77 -21.00 -5.93
C GLU A 53 7.82 -21.58 -4.50
N ALA A 54 9.02 -21.85 -3.98
CA ALA A 54 9.20 -22.37 -2.63
C ALA A 54 8.77 -21.35 -1.56
N ASP A 55 9.01 -20.06 -1.78
CA ASP A 55 8.61 -18.99 -0.86
C ASP A 55 7.08 -18.90 -0.77
N LEU A 56 6.39 -19.06 -1.90
CA LEU A 56 4.92 -19.04 -1.96
C LEU A 56 4.27 -20.30 -1.37
N SER A 57 4.97 -21.45 -1.42
CA SER A 57 4.44 -22.71 -0.88
C SER A 57 4.13 -22.65 0.62
N VAL A 58 4.70 -21.68 1.34
CA VAL A 58 4.40 -21.44 2.76
C VAL A 58 2.94 -21.01 2.93
N LEU A 59 2.41 -20.17 2.05
CA LEU A 59 1.01 -19.75 2.08
C LEU A 59 0.07 -20.95 1.91
N SER A 60 0.44 -21.92 1.07
CA SER A 60 -0.35 -23.13 0.85
C SER A 60 -0.45 -24.05 2.08
N ARG A 61 0.44 -23.92 3.08
CA ARG A 61 0.40 -24.74 4.31
C ARG A 61 -0.77 -24.39 5.23
N HIS A 62 -1.36 -23.21 5.07
CA HIS A 62 -2.46 -22.72 5.91
C HIS A 62 -3.84 -23.02 5.30
N SER A 63 -3.93 -24.01 4.39
CA SER A 63 -5.16 -24.34 3.66
C SER A 63 -5.75 -23.15 2.88
N LEU A 64 -4.91 -22.18 2.56
CA LEU A 64 -5.24 -21.05 1.71
C LEU A 64 -5.29 -21.53 0.26
N HIS A 65 -6.43 -21.33 -0.39
CA HIS A 65 -6.69 -21.81 -1.74
C HIS A 65 -6.70 -20.64 -2.72
N ASN A 66 -6.31 -20.91 -3.98
CA ASN A 66 -6.43 -19.99 -5.11
C ASN A 66 -5.64 -18.67 -4.98
N ILE A 67 -4.30 -18.72 -4.86
CA ILE A 67 -3.51 -17.48 -4.86
C ILE A 67 -3.75 -16.71 -6.18
N PRO A 68 -4.21 -15.43 -6.13
CA PRO A 68 -4.51 -14.65 -7.33
C PRO A 68 -3.30 -14.50 -8.26
N GLN A 69 -3.53 -14.62 -9.57
CA GLN A 69 -2.45 -14.55 -10.57
C GLN A 69 -1.70 -13.21 -10.53
N THR A 70 -2.40 -12.08 -10.33
CA THR A 70 -1.78 -10.76 -10.23
C THR A 70 -0.82 -10.64 -9.05
N PHE A 71 -1.12 -11.30 -7.92
CA PHE A 71 -0.22 -11.39 -6.77
C PHE A 71 0.99 -12.28 -7.06
N LEU A 72 0.77 -13.47 -7.66
CA LEU A 72 1.85 -14.37 -8.06
C LEU A 72 2.82 -13.68 -9.02
N GLU A 73 2.30 -13.00 -10.04
CA GLU A 73 3.09 -12.29 -11.04
C GLU A 73 3.85 -11.12 -10.43
N ALA A 74 3.23 -10.34 -9.54
CA ALA A 74 3.93 -9.28 -8.80
C ALA A 74 5.07 -9.85 -7.93
N CYS A 75 4.82 -10.91 -7.15
CA CYS A 75 5.83 -11.49 -6.27
C CYS A 75 6.95 -12.22 -7.02
N CYS A 76 6.62 -13.03 -8.03
CA CYS A 76 7.57 -13.94 -8.70
C CYS A 76 8.20 -13.39 -9.96
N SER A 77 7.61 -12.37 -10.59
CA SER A 77 8.16 -11.77 -11.82
C SER A 77 8.71 -10.37 -11.61
N TYR A 78 8.15 -9.59 -10.67
CA TYR A 78 8.65 -8.25 -10.36
C TYR A 78 9.50 -8.22 -9.09
N SER A 79 8.88 -8.42 -7.92
CA SER A 79 9.56 -8.30 -6.63
C SER A 79 8.79 -8.96 -5.49
N SER A 80 9.51 -9.67 -4.63
CA SER A 80 8.96 -10.20 -3.37
C SER A 80 8.59 -9.12 -2.36
N ALA A 81 9.15 -7.90 -2.46
CA ALA A 81 8.87 -6.81 -1.55
C ALA A 81 9.28 -5.45 -2.11
N VAL A 82 8.47 -4.42 -1.88
CA VAL A 82 8.86 -3.02 -2.11
C VAL A 82 8.73 -2.25 -0.80
N THR A 83 9.85 -1.70 -0.34
CA THR A 83 9.92 -0.96 0.93
C THR A 83 10.66 0.36 0.76
N PHE A 84 10.15 1.40 1.38
CA PHE A 84 10.84 2.67 1.56
C PHE A 84 11.28 2.80 3.02
N HIS A 85 12.51 3.23 3.23
CA HIS A 85 12.98 3.58 4.56
C HIS A 85 13.23 5.09 4.60
N LEU A 86 12.37 5.77 5.35
CA LEU A 86 12.39 7.20 5.59
C LEU A 86 12.75 7.42 7.06
N PRO A 87 14.04 7.50 7.41
CA PRO A 87 14.42 7.81 8.78
C PRO A 87 13.76 9.12 9.21
N TRP A 88 13.26 9.15 10.45
CA TRP A 88 12.69 10.37 11.00
C TRP A 88 13.76 11.45 11.00
N PRO A 89 13.52 12.58 10.32
CA PRO A 89 14.51 13.63 10.22
C PRO A 89 14.62 14.34 11.58
N PRO A 90 15.76 14.96 11.90
CA PRO A 90 15.92 15.68 13.16
C PRO A 90 14.84 16.75 13.36
N GLU A 91 14.41 16.96 14.61
CA GLU A 91 13.50 18.03 14.98
C GLU A 91 14.03 19.40 14.49
N GLY A 92 13.16 20.22 13.91
CA GLY A 92 13.53 21.52 13.34
C GLY A 92 14.28 21.47 12.01
N SER A 93 14.49 20.28 11.43
CA SER A 93 15.01 20.16 10.06
C SER A 93 14.00 20.71 9.03
N PRO A 94 14.46 21.10 7.82
CA PRO A 94 13.56 21.52 6.75
C PRO A 94 12.45 20.51 6.44
N ALA A 95 12.74 19.22 6.61
CA ALA A 95 11.78 18.14 6.41
C ALA A 95 10.62 18.19 7.41
N VAL A 96 10.91 18.32 8.71
CA VAL A 96 9.88 18.46 9.75
C VAL A 96 9.04 19.71 9.51
N LEU A 97 9.69 20.86 9.26
CA LEU A 97 8.97 22.12 9.02
C LEU A 97 8.04 22.03 7.80
N LYS A 98 8.50 21.44 6.69
CA LYS A 98 7.68 21.27 5.49
C LYS A 98 6.53 20.30 5.69
N TYR A 99 6.76 19.23 6.44
CA TYR A 99 5.72 18.28 6.81
C TYR A 99 4.66 18.93 7.69
N ASP A 100 5.07 19.73 8.68
CA ASP A 100 4.16 20.47 9.55
C ASP A 100 3.33 21.53 8.81
N HIS A 101 3.79 21.98 7.63
CA HIS A 101 3.08 22.90 6.74
C HIS A 101 2.24 22.21 5.65
N ARG A 102 2.02 20.89 5.74
CA ARG A 102 1.07 20.21 4.84
C ARG A 102 -0.37 20.74 5.06
N PRO A 103 -1.22 20.78 4.02
CA PRO A 103 -2.62 21.21 4.17
C PRO A 103 -3.36 20.46 5.29
N ASP A 104 -4.11 21.19 6.11
CA ASP A 104 -4.78 20.66 7.31
C ASP A 104 -5.67 19.44 7.03
N HIS A 105 -6.34 19.40 5.87
CA HIS A 105 -7.25 18.32 5.51
C HIS A 105 -6.54 17.02 5.08
N ILE A 106 -5.21 17.05 4.91
CA ILE A 106 -4.34 15.87 4.77
C ILE A 106 -3.38 15.73 5.96
N SER A 107 -3.70 16.31 7.12
CA SER A 107 -2.91 16.19 8.35
C SER A 107 -2.73 14.75 8.82
N ASN A 108 -3.68 13.86 8.51
CA ASN A 108 -3.61 12.42 8.80
C ASN A 108 -2.74 11.64 7.79
N ALA A 109 -2.27 12.27 6.71
CA ALA A 109 -1.34 11.62 5.79
C ALA A 109 0.03 11.51 6.46
N GLU A 110 0.44 10.27 6.74
CA GLU A 110 1.66 9.93 7.45
C GLU A 110 2.75 9.44 6.48
N ILE A 111 3.99 9.83 6.78
CA ILE A 111 5.22 9.35 6.16
C ILE A 111 6.29 9.20 7.25
N GLY A 112 7.12 8.17 7.17
CA GLY A 112 8.24 7.99 8.09
C GLY A 112 8.43 6.53 8.50
N GLY A 113 9.61 6.23 9.00
CA GLY A 113 10.00 4.88 9.38
C GLY A 113 10.17 3.95 8.17
N LYS A 114 9.85 2.67 8.37
CA LYS A 114 9.85 1.65 7.32
C LYS A 114 8.44 1.56 6.73
N MET A 115 8.29 2.06 5.52
CA MET A 115 7.03 2.05 4.78
C MET A 115 7.04 0.88 3.80
N MET A 116 6.12 -0.07 3.98
CA MET A 116 5.99 -1.24 3.11
C MET A 116 4.84 -1.03 2.13
N VAL A 117 5.09 -1.22 0.84
CA VAL A 117 4.03 -1.32 -0.17
C VAL A 117 3.47 -2.74 -0.18
N TRP A 118 4.37 -3.73 -0.12
CA TRP A 118 4.09 -5.14 0.21
C TRP A 118 5.39 -5.85 0.58
N SER A 119 5.29 -6.99 1.25
CA SER A 119 6.41 -7.93 1.43
C SER A 119 5.92 -9.34 1.70
N LEU A 120 6.27 -10.30 0.83
CA LEU A 120 5.91 -11.71 1.03
C LEU A 120 6.50 -12.28 2.32
N GLN A 121 7.74 -11.94 2.65
CA GLN A 121 8.37 -12.38 3.90
C GLN A 121 7.61 -11.85 5.12
N HIS A 122 7.25 -10.57 5.10
CA HIS A 122 6.50 -9.95 6.18
C HIS A 122 5.07 -10.53 6.30
N SER A 123 4.42 -10.81 5.17
CA SER A 123 3.16 -11.56 5.12
C SER A 123 3.26 -12.89 5.87
N ILE A 124 4.31 -13.66 5.58
CA ILE A 124 4.55 -14.97 6.20
C ILE A 124 4.80 -14.83 7.71
N GLU A 125 5.63 -13.86 8.12
CA GLU A 125 5.96 -13.62 9.54
C GLU A 125 4.74 -13.26 10.38
N HIS A 126 3.75 -12.58 9.79
CA HIS A 126 2.55 -12.10 10.48
C HIS A 126 1.31 -12.96 10.20
N LEU A 127 1.43 -14.04 9.43
CA LEU A 127 0.29 -14.83 8.96
C LEU A 127 -0.51 -15.43 10.12
N ASP A 128 0.14 -16.10 11.07
CA ASP A 128 -0.57 -16.76 12.19
C ASP A 128 -1.38 -15.76 13.02
N GLY A 129 -0.78 -14.62 13.38
CA GLY A 129 -1.47 -13.57 14.14
C GLY A 129 -2.60 -12.89 13.35
N TYR A 130 -2.51 -12.87 12.02
CA TYR A 130 -3.60 -12.40 11.16
C TYR A 130 -4.74 -13.42 11.06
N LEU A 131 -4.44 -14.71 10.96
CA LEU A 131 -5.44 -15.77 10.94
C LEU A 131 -6.21 -15.81 12.26
N ASP A 132 -5.54 -15.69 13.40
CA ASP A 132 -6.18 -15.56 14.73
C ASP A 132 -7.14 -14.35 14.78
N TYR A 133 -6.75 -13.23 14.15
CA TYR A 133 -7.62 -12.06 14.04
C TYR A 133 -8.84 -12.33 13.15
N CYS A 134 -8.66 -13.00 12.01
CA CYS A 134 -9.77 -13.34 11.12
C CYS A 134 -10.75 -14.29 11.81
N ASP A 135 -10.26 -15.35 12.44
CA ASP A 135 -11.07 -16.33 13.18
C ASP A 135 -11.88 -15.68 14.30
N ALA A 136 -11.30 -14.71 15.01
CA ALA A 136 -12.00 -13.97 16.06
C ALA A 136 -13.13 -13.06 15.54
N ASN A 137 -13.12 -12.69 14.25
CA ASN A 137 -14.11 -11.83 13.62
C ASN A 137 -15.14 -12.59 12.78
N LEU A 138 -14.91 -13.86 12.46
CA LEU A 138 -15.88 -14.71 11.79
C LEU A 138 -17.19 -14.80 12.60
N GLY A 139 -18.31 -14.55 11.93
CA GLY A 139 -19.65 -14.56 12.52
C GLY A 139 -20.01 -13.31 13.32
N ALA A 140 -19.06 -12.39 13.58
CA ALA A 140 -19.36 -11.11 14.21
C ALA A 140 -20.16 -10.20 13.26
N THR A 141 -19.82 -10.22 11.97
CA THR A 141 -20.57 -9.55 10.91
C THR A 141 -20.69 -10.50 9.71
N PRO A 142 -21.74 -11.34 9.63
CA PRO A 142 -21.83 -12.42 8.66
C PRO A 142 -21.68 -12.02 7.19
N SER A 143 -22.03 -10.77 6.83
CA SER A 143 -21.83 -10.24 5.48
C SER A 143 -20.36 -10.03 5.09
N LEU A 144 -19.46 -9.97 6.08
CA LEU A 144 -18.01 -9.79 5.90
C LEU A 144 -17.23 -11.10 6.07
N ASP A 145 -17.88 -12.17 6.55
CA ASP A 145 -17.25 -13.49 6.71
C ASP A 145 -16.51 -13.98 5.46
N PRO A 146 -17.03 -13.78 4.21
CA PRO A 146 -16.28 -14.18 3.02
C PRO A 146 -14.93 -13.47 2.87
N ILE A 147 -14.79 -12.26 3.39
CA ILE A 147 -13.52 -11.51 3.36
C ILE A 147 -12.58 -12.10 4.41
N PHE A 148 -13.02 -12.33 5.65
CA PHE A 148 -12.18 -12.91 6.70
C PHE A 148 -11.78 -14.37 6.44
N ALA A 149 -12.62 -15.15 5.76
CA ALA A 149 -12.43 -16.58 5.62
C ALA A 149 -11.28 -16.99 4.68
N ASN A 150 -10.87 -16.11 3.74
CA ASN A 150 -9.89 -16.47 2.72
C ASN A 150 -9.00 -15.28 2.30
N THR A 151 -8.34 -14.67 3.27
CA THR A 151 -7.39 -13.57 3.06
C THR A 151 -6.00 -13.88 3.61
N VAL A 152 -5.00 -13.17 3.07
CA VAL A 152 -3.62 -13.16 3.58
C VAL A 152 -3.18 -11.72 3.85
N PRO A 153 -2.41 -11.45 4.92
CA PRO A 153 -1.89 -10.12 5.14
C PRO A 153 -0.80 -9.84 4.10
N VAL A 154 -0.84 -8.70 3.41
CA VAL A 154 0.25 -8.20 2.55
C VAL A 154 1.11 -7.15 3.27
N ILE A 155 0.54 -6.49 4.28
CA ILE A 155 1.20 -5.57 5.20
C ILE A 155 0.59 -5.75 6.58
N ALA A 156 1.43 -5.88 7.62
CA ALA A 156 1.03 -5.62 9.00
C ALA A 156 1.43 -4.19 9.35
N ILE A 157 0.50 -3.42 9.89
CA ILE A 157 0.68 -2.01 10.21
C ILE A 157 1.00 -1.89 11.70
N ASP A 158 1.86 -0.94 12.08
CA ASP A 158 2.33 -0.77 13.47
C ASP A 158 1.19 -0.54 14.48
N ASN A 159 0.03 -0.03 14.02
CA ASN A 159 -1.16 0.16 14.85
C ASN A 159 -1.99 -1.14 15.06
N GLY A 160 -1.54 -2.27 14.51
CA GLY A 160 -2.19 -3.57 14.60
C GLY A 160 -3.23 -3.85 13.51
N ASP A 161 -3.45 -2.91 12.58
CA ASP A 161 -4.27 -3.13 11.39
C ASP A 161 -3.48 -3.88 10.31
N TYR A 162 -4.18 -4.33 9.26
CA TYR A 162 -3.56 -5.02 8.14
C TYR A 162 -4.05 -4.47 6.81
N VAL A 163 -3.20 -4.56 5.79
CA VAL A 163 -3.65 -4.62 4.41
C VAL A 163 -3.60 -6.09 4.01
N ALA A 164 -4.68 -6.61 3.45
CA ALA A 164 -4.83 -8.03 3.15
C ALA A 164 -5.31 -8.27 1.72
N LEU A 165 -4.83 -9.34 1.10
CA LEU A 165 -5.29 -9.82 -0.20
C LEU A 165 -6.33 -10.91 0.04
N ASN A 166 -7.51 -10.77 -0.55
CA ASN A 166 -8.49 -11.86 -0.60
C ASN A 166 -8.15 -12.80 -1.76
N LEU A 167 -8.13 -14.09 -1.47
CA LEU A 167 -7.68 -15.11 -2.43
C LEU A 167 -8.81 -15.55 -3.38
N ASP A 168 -10.07 -15.29 -3.05
CA ASP A 168 -11.21 -15.66 -3.91
C ASP A 168 -11.47 -14.61 -5.00
N ASP A 169 -11.44 -13.32 -4.65
CA ASP A 169 -11.73 -12.22 -5.58
C ASP A 169 -10.48 -11.47 -6.07
N GLY A 170 -9.32 -11.71 -5.46
CA GLY A 170 -8.06 -11.04 -5.80
C GLY A 170 -7.96 -9.58 -5.35
N CYS A 171 -9.00 -9.03 -4.72
CA CYS A 171 -9.03 -7.66 -4.23
C CYS A 171 -8.15 -7.48 -2.99
N VAL A 172 -7.65 -6.26 -2.81
CA VAL A 172 -6.89 -5.87 -1.62
C VAL A 172 -7.79 -5.10 -0.68
N TYR A 173 -7.76 -5.40 0.61
CA TYR A 173 -8.63 -4.83 1.65
C TYR A 173 -7.81 -4.23 2.79
N TYR A 174 -8.31 -3.15 3.38
CA TYR A 174 -7.91 -2.66 4.69
C TYR A 174 -8.67 -3.42 5.78
N MET A 175 -7.95 -3.92 6.78
CA MET A 175 -8.46 -4.72 7.88
C MET A 175 -8.15 -4.02 9.19
N SER A 176 -9.06 -3.13 9.59
CA SER A 176 -8.95 -2.42 10.87
C SER A 176 -9.25 -3.35 12.04
N LYS A 177 -8.30 -3.43 12.97
CA LYS A 177 -8.39 -4.28 14.17
C LYS A 177 -8.76 -3.47 15.41
N PHE A 178 -8.25 -2.25 15.55
CA PHE A 178 -8.37 -1.51 16.80
C PHE A 178 -8.85 -0.06 16.68
N HIS A 179 -8.61 0.60 15.54
CA HIS A 179 -8.65 2.07 15.50
C HIS A 179 -9.88 2.63 14.78
N ASP A 180 -10.37 1.96 13.74
CA ASP A 180 -11.56 2.40 13.01
C ASP A 180 -12.37 1.22 12.45
N PRO A 181 -13.39 0.72 13.18
CA PRO A 181 -14.23 -0.38 12.71
C PRO A 181 -14.96 -0.08 11.39
N SER A 182 -15.12 1.20 11.01
CA SER A 182 -15.79 1.58 9.78
C SER A 182 -14.95 1.27 8.54
N MET A 183 -13.63 1.11 8.71
CA MET A 183 -12.67 0.82 7.66
C MET A 183 -12.31 -0.66 7.55
N THR A 184 -12.80 -1.51 8.45
CA THR A 184 -12.65 -2.96 8.34
C THR A 184 -13.30 -3.46 7.05
N CYS A 185 -12.57 -4.29 6.29
CA CYS A 185 -12.99 -4.87 5.02
C CYS A 185 -13.28 -3.83 3.92
N LYS A 186 -12.61 -2.68 3.93
CA LYS A 186 -12.68 -1.69 2.83
C LYS A 186 -11.70 -2.03 1.73
N ARG A 187 -12.19 -2.17 0.50
CA ARG A 187 -11.36 -2.53 -0.65
C ARG A 187 -10.48 -1.35 -1.07
N LEU A 188 -9.19 -1.58 -1.23
CA LEU A 188 -8.19 -0.59 -1.63
C LEU A 188 -7.86 -0.64 -3.13
N GLY A 189 -8.11 -1.78 -3.78
CA GLY A 189 -7.94 -1.96 -5.22
C GLY A 189 -8.75 -3.15 -5.75
N TYR A 190 -9.04 -3.13 -7.05
CA TYR A 190 -9.82 -4.19 -7.73
C TYR A 190 -9.07 -5.51 -7.88
N ASP A 191 -7.75 -5.44 -7.87
CA ASP A 191 -6.84 -6.57 -7.75
C ASP A 191 -5.50 -6.10 -7.15
N PHE A 192 -4.53 -7.01 -7.05
CA PHE A 192 -3.20 -6.66 -6.53
C PHE A 192 -2.43 -5.66 -7.40
N TRP A 193 -2.58 -5.68 -8.74
CA TRP A 193 -1.93 -4.74 -9.64
C TRP A 193 -2.56 -3.35 -9.58
N ASP A 194 -3.88 -3.26 -9.54
CA ASP A 194 -4.61 -2.00 -9.37
C ASP A 194 -4.25 -1.36 -8.01
N TYR A 195 -4.15 -2.16 -6.94
CA TYR A 195 -3.64 -1.68 -5.65
C TYR A 195 -2.22 -1.10 -5.76
N ILE A 196 -1.26 -1.85 -6.35
CA ILE A 196 0.12 -1.37 -6.54
C ILE A 196 0.13 -0.11 -7.41
N GLY A 197 -0.68 -0.08 -8.47
CA GLY A 197 -0.84 1.07 -9.35
C GLY A 197 -1.27 2.31 -8.59
N ARG A 198 -2.36 2.21 -7.81
CA ARG A 198 -2.90 3.32 -7.02
C ARG A 198 -1.91 3.82 -5.96
N ILE A 199 -1.33 2.92 -5.17
CA ILE A 199 -0.40 3.29 -4.10
C ILE A 199 0.90 3.89 -4.66
N SER A 200 1.36 3.41 -5.83
CA SER A 200 2.51 4.00 -6.53
C SER A 200 2.24 5.42 -7.01
N MET A 201 1.04 5.66 -7.53
CA MET A 201 0.63 6.97 -8.03
C MET A 201 0.43 8.02 -6.94
N LEU A 202 0.15 7.59 -5.71
CA LEU A 202 0.07 8.45 -4.54
C LEU A 202 1.42 8.67 -3.85
N GLY A 203 2.48 7.93 -4.19
CA GLY A 203 3.75 8.03 -3.48
C GLY A 203 3.70 7.37 -2.10
N CYS A 204 3.04 6.20 -2.01
CA CYS A 204 3.09 5.32 -0.84
C CYS A 204 2.73 5.98 0.50
N PRO A 205 1.62 6.72 0.67
CA PRO A 205 1.23 7.17 2.00
C PRO A 205 0.99 5.95 2.93
N VAL A 206 1.26 6.09 4.24
CA VAL A 206 1.05 4.98 5.19
C VAL A 206 -0.43 4.59 5.18
N PRO A 207 -0.79 3.29 5.07
CA PRO A 207 -2.20 2.90 4.93
C PRO A 207 -3.12 3.32 6.08
N THR A 208 -2.57 3.61 7.27
CA THR A 208 -3.28 4.22 8.41
C THR A 208 -3.94 5.53 8.08
N CYS A 209 -3.49 6.21 7.03
CA CYS A 209 -4.09 7.47 6.63
C CYS A 209 -5.43 7.27 5.93
N PHE A 210 -5.70 6.15 5.24
CA PHE A 210 -6.92 6.01 4.41
C PHE A 210 -8.24 6.15 5.17
N PRO A 211 -8.38 5.68 6.42
CA PRO A 211 -9.47 6.06 7.30
C PRO A 211 -9.62 7.58 7.43
N ASP A 212 -10.84 8.10 7.21
CA ASP A 212 -11.20 9.53 7.39
C ASP A 212 -10.37 10.55 6.59
N SER A 213 -9.48 10.11 5.70
CA SER A 213 -8.77 10.98 4.77
C SER A 213 -9.42 10.86 3.41
N GLY A 214 -9.55 11.96 2.69
CA GLY A 214 -10.20 11.97 1.36
C GLY A 214 -9.49 11.13 0.29
N PHE A 215 -8.58 10.22 0.64
CA PHE A 215 -7.91 9.26 -0.22
C PHE A 215 -8.75 8.00 -0.49
N TYR A 216 -9.87 7.79 0.21
CA TYR A 216 -10.79 6.67 -0.05
C TYR A 216 -12.02 7.12 -0.85
N ASP A 217 -12.29 6.46 -1.97
CA ASP A 217 -13.51 6.64 -2.74
C ASP A 217 -14.59 5.68 -2.23
N SER A 218 -15.60 6.22 -1.53
CA SER A 218 -16.70 5.42 -0.98
C SER A 218 -17.72 4.98 -2.04
N GLU A 219 -17.73 5.57 -3.22
CA GLU A 219 -18.60 5.13 -4.32
C GLU A 219 -17.96 3.95 -5.04
N ASN A 220 -16.68 4.07 -5.41
CA ASN A 220 -15.95 3.05 -6.16
C ASN A 220 -15.30 1.97 -5.28
N GLN A 221 -15.22 2.21 -3.96
CA GLN A 221 -14.62 1.34 -2.95
C GLN A 221 -13.18 0.95 -3.30
N VAL A 222 -12.35 1.97 -3.50
CA VAL A 222 -10.91 1.88 -3.83
C VAL A 222 -10.18 3.16 -3.38
N ILE A 223 -8.85 3.15 -3.41
CA ILE A 223 -8.04 4.36 -3.24
C ILE A 223 -8.36 5.35 -4.38
N ALA A 224 -8.77 6.57 -4.04
CA ALA A 224 -9.04 7.65 -4.98
C ALA A 224 -7.70 8.25 -5.48
N LEU A 225 -7.57 8.53 -6.78
CA LEU A 225 -6.36 9.16 -7.35
C LEU A 225 -6.56 10.61 -7.79
N ASP A 226 -7.82 11.04 -7.91
CA ASP A 226 -8.25 12.34 -8.39
C ASP A 226 -9.08 13.12 -7.35
N SER A 227 -9.19 12.59 -6.12
CA SER A 227 -9.82 13.30 -5.02
C SER A 227 -9.04 14.56 -4.63
N THR A 228 -9.71 15.51 -3.96
CA THR A 228 -9.06 16.72 -3.43
C THR A 228 -7.86 16.37 -2.55
N ALA A 229 -8.00 15.41 -1.62
CA ALA A 229 -6.91 14.99 -0.75
C ALA A 229 -5.72 14.40 -1.53
N SER A 230 -5.99 13.57 -2.55
CA SER A 230 -4.94 13.00 -3.39
C SER A 230 -4.21 14.06 -4.20
N ASN A 231 -4.95 15.00 -4.79
CA ASN A 231 -4.35 16.11 -5.54
C ASN A 231 -3.51 17.01 -4.62
N ASP A 232 -4.00 17.34 -3.43
CA ASP A 232 -3.29 18.20 -2.49
C ASP A 232 -2.06 17.50 -1.89
N TRP A 233 -2.13 16.19 -1.66
CA TRP A 233 -0.98 15.37 -1.27
C TRP A 233 0.10 15.35 -2.34
N ILE A 234 -0.29 15.12 -3.59
CA ILE A 234 0.64 15.11 -4.73
C ILE A 234 1.24 16.49 -4.93
N ASN A 235 0.42 17.54 -4.86
CA ASN A 235 0.90 18.91 -4.92
C ASN A 235 1.90 19.19 -3.80
N TRP A 236 1.65 18.74 -2.57
CA TRP A 236 2.60 18.89 -1.47
C TRP A 236 3.91 18.13 -1.73
N LEU A 237 3.85 16.89 -2.23
CA LEU A 237 5.04 16.09 -2.59
C LEU A 237 5.88 16.78 -3.68
N GLU A 238 5.23 17.31 -4.73
CA GLU A 238 5.88 17.88 -5.91
C GLU A 238 6.31 19.35 -5.73
N THR A 239 5.60 20.11 -4.88
CA THR A 239 5.87 21.54 -4.73
C THR A 239 7.15 21.75 -3.93
N TYR A 240 8.16 22.25 -4.65
CA TYR A 240 9.38 22.80 -4.08
C TYR A 240 9.05 24.10 -3.33
N THR A 241 9.01 24.05 -2.00
CA THR A 241 9.16 25.25 -1.16
C THR A 241 10.63 25.36 -0.76
N GLY A 242 11.40 26.07 -1.58
CA GLY A 242 12.73 26.55 -1.23
C GLY A 242 12.82 28.03 -1.51
#